data_AF-A0A0F8XDD7-F1
#
_entry.id   AF-A0A0F8XDD7-F1
#
_cell.length_a   1.000
_cell.length_b   1.000
_cell.length_c   1.000
_cell.angle_alpha   90.00
_cell.angle_beta   90.00
_cell.angle_gamma   90.00
#
_symmetry.space_group_name_H-M   'P 1'
#
loop_
_entity.id
_entity.type
_entity.pdbx_description
1 polymer ?
#
loop_
_entity_poly.entity_id
_entity_poly.type
_entity_poly.pdbx_seq_one_letter_code
_entity_poly.pdbx_strand_id
1 'polypeptide(L)' 'PKAKLYIDFSDFGFVRFMPISADLNGGFGKAFRLAKADLVTPG' A
#
# COMPACT_ATOMS: atom_id res chain seq x y z
N PRO A 1 -10.07 -9.61 -11.03
CA PRO A 1 -11.12 -10.66 -11.06
C PRO A 1 -10.87 -11.84 -10.10
N LYS A 2 -9.64 -12.34 -9.93
CA LYS A 2 -9.35 -13.51 -9.06
C LYS A 2 -9.74 -13.30 -7.60
N ALA A 3 -9.54 -12.09 -7.06
CA ALA A 3 -9.94 -11.76 -5.68
C ALA A 3 -11.45 -12.01 -5.40
N LYS A 4 -12.33 -11.86 -6.41
CA LYS A 4 -13.77 -12.13 -6.28
C LYS A 4 -14.08 -13.59 -5.94
N LEU A 5 -13.20 -14.53 -6.29
CA LEU A 5 -13.35 -15.94 -5.97
C LEU A 5 -13.03 -16.24 -4.49
N TYR A 6 -12.08 -15.51 -3.91
CA TYR A 6 -11.53 -15.80 -2.59
C TYR A 6 -12.17 -15.00 -1.45
N ILE A 7 -12.93 -13.95 -1.78
CA ILE A 7 -13.38 -12.97 -0.80
C ILE A 7 -14.38 -13.54 0.23
N ASP A 8 -15.11 -14.59 -0.14
CA ASP A 8 -16.10 -15.25 0.70
C ASP A 8 -15.57 -16.51 1.41
N PHE A 9 -14.30 -16.87 1.17
CA PHE A 9 -13.70 -18.03 1.84
C PHE A 9 -13.34 -17.66 3.28
N SER A 10 -13.68 -18.52 4.23
CA SER A 10 -13.50 -18.25 5.67
C SER A 10 -12.04 -18.17 6.12
N ASP A 11 -11.10 -18.65 5.29
CA ASP A 11 -9.65 -18.57 5.51
C ASP A 11 -9.01 -17.33 4.88
N PHE A 12 -9.79 -16.46 4.23
CA PHE A 12 -9.37 -15.15 3.73
C PHE A 12 -9.90 -14.02 4.61
N GLY A 13 -9.12 -12.96 4.74
CA GLY A 13 -9.47 -11.81 5.56
C GLY A 13 -8.99 -10.50 4.96
N PHE A 14 -9.71 -9.42 5.26
CA PHE A 14 -9.28 -8.07 4.93
C PHE A 14 -8.24 -7.57 5.93
N VAL A 15 -7.19 -6.94 5.40
CA VAL A 15 -6.21 -6.21 6.20
C VAL A 15 -6.07 -4.79 5.66
N ARG A 16 -5.85 -3.83 6.57
CA ARG A 16 -5.51 -2.46 6.22
C ARG A 16 -4.11 -2.16 6.70
N PHE A 17 -3.23 -1.79 5.78
CA PHE A 17 -1.94 -1.21 6.14
C PHE A 17 -2.12 0.27 6.47
N MET A 18 -1.50 0.69 7.57
CA MET A 18 -1.33 2.10 7.92
C MET A 18 0.12 2.47 7.64
N PRO A 19 0.43 3.05 6.46
CA PRO A 19 1.81 3.35 6.10
C PRO A 19 2.42 4.35 7.07
N ILE A 20 3.65 4.07 7.50
CA ILE A 20 4.44 4.94 8.39
C ILE A 20 5.43 5.75 7.55
N SER A 21 6.13 5.07 6.62
CA SER A 21 7.09 5.64 5.69
C SER A 21 7.27 4.72 4.47
N ALA A 22 7.92 5.22 3.43
CA ALA A 22 8.37 4.41 2.30
C ALA A 22 9.68 4.96 1.70
N ASP A 23 10.44 4.08 1.06
CA ASP A 23 11.56 4.45 0.20
C ASP A 23 11.13 4.26 -1.26
N LEU A 24 11.09 5.35 -2.02
CA LEU A 24 10.69 5.35 -3.42
C LEU A 24 11.92 5.46 -4.32
N ASN A 25 12.15 4.43 -5.13
CA ASN A 25 13.05 4.51 -6.26
C ASN A 25 12.34 5.21 -7.43
N GLY A 26 12.78 6.41 -7.76
CA GLY A 26 12.22 7.24 -8.84
C GLY A 26 12.90 7.03 -10.20
N GLY A 27 13.71 5.98 -10.36
CA GLY A 27 14.52 5.74 -11.55
C GLY A 27 15.86 6.47 -11.50
N PHE A 28 16.42 6.80 -12.66
CA PHE A 28 17.81 7.25 -12.85
C PHE A 28 18.27 8.30 -11.83
N GLY A 29 19.10 7.86 -10.87
CA GLY A 29 19.71 8.71 -9.85
C GLY A 29 18.74 9.35 -8.84
N LYS A 30 17.49 8.89 -8.75
CA LYS A 30 16.45 9.51 -7.91
C LYS A 30 15.95 8.55 -6.85
N ALA A 31 16.12 8.94 -5.59
CA ALA A 31 15.59 8.24 -4.43
C ALA A 31 14.89 9.24 -3.52
N PHE A 32 13.75 8.83 -2.96
CA PHE A 32 12.94 9.68 -2.09
C PHE A 32 12.56 8.92 -0.82
N ARG A 33 12.64 9.59 0.33
CA ARG A 33 12.02 9.13 1.57
C ARG A 33 10.65 9.78 1.67
N LEU A 34 9.61 8.97 1.81
CA LEU A 34 8.23 9.41 1.92
C LEU A 34 7.78 9.25 3.37
N ALA A 35 7.18 10.30 3.91
CA ALA A 35 6.48 10.25 5.18
C ALA A 35 5.04 9.78 4.96
N LYS A 36 4.36 9.39 6.05
CA LYS A 36 2.93 9.02 6.02
C LYS A 36 2.05 10.00 5.23
N ALA A 37 2.28 11.32 5.37
CA ALA A 37 1.48 12.35 4.71
C ALA A 37 1.59 12.32 3.17
N ASP A 38 2.71 11.81 2.64
CA ASP A 38 2.92 11.64 1.20
C ASP A 38 2.22 10.38 0.65
N LEU A 39 1.85 9.44 1.54
CA LEU A 39 1.33 8.11 1.21
C LEU A 39 -0.18 7.97 1.42
N VAL A 40 -0.82 8.98 2.00
CA VAL A 40 -2.26 8.98 2.26
C VAL A 40 -2.88 10.23 1.63
N THR A 41 -4.00 10.07 0.93
CA THR A 41 -4.82 11.21 0.53
C THR A 41 -5.44 11.86 1.78
N PRO A 42 -5.48 13.20 1.88
CA PRO A 42 -6.31 13.87 2.88
C PRO A 42 -7.74 13.35 2.79
N GLY A 43 -8.35 13.07 3.94
CA GLY A 43 -9.76 12.69 4.05
C GLY A 43 -10.68 13.89 3.84
#